data_AF-A0A2I0WC91-F1
#
_entry.id   AF-A0A2I0WC91-F1
#
_cell.length_a   1.000
_cell.length_b   1.000
_cell.length_c   1.000
_cell.angle_alpha   90.00
_cell.angle_beta   90.00
_cell.angle_gamma   90.00
#
_symmetry.space_group_name_H-M   'P 1'
#
loop_
_entity.id
_entity.type
_entity.pdbx_description
1 polymer ?
#
loop_
_entity_poly.entity_id
_entity_poly.type
_entity_poly.pdbx_seq_one_letter_code
_entity_poly.pdbx_strand_id
1 'polypeptide(L)'
;MAPKTSGLGKKILASYDRLKDISETAESRHLLIPKKSWTYYVDRLVNLEPIPADNPVNSPEISIPKTAQDLYQTEEAEAVNPISEFVSEIALSTLAIEGRQRSEMEAFYLLCSIASTFVSSTALSFLLAIRSFSRFLSPILANECCDRAAVRLYQGRVRHSRTKPVFNSFEYPVRYALFDLDRAQHDSHFSADRAREAAGTDGPVFLLTIPTSVGYDQNPLKVYYCYDLGEEGEEEERWSLPRLKNCIAEVTNTPWGEKVFFEFAPGSDMVAKPLHVSPFMDMIGNWKIHASEPGDNIFISISVQHPTLGNYFIATLSAKRVHSSTTSLNMEKYFWLMPHKVAALIYWQAVKLWWKNVPFIGHPKYSNPSYRDDASSRCNEICPLRINRRQSNKLNQNSNGESRTRWCIWRDAEWPWA
;
A
#
# COMPACT_ATOMS: atom_id res chain seq x y z
N MET A 1 -2.35 -17.62 -57.52
CA MET A 1 -3.48 -17.54 -56.57
C MET A 1 -3.01 -16.75 -55.35
N ALA A 2 -3.44 -15.51 -55.20
CA ALA A 2 -3.13 -14.68 -54.04
C ALA A 2 -4.04 -15.06 -52.85
N PRO A 3 -3.54 -15.18 -51.61
CA PRO A 3 -4.39 -15.44 -50.47
C PRO A 3 -5.20 -14.19 -50.12
N LYS A 4 -6.53 -14.35 -50.06
CA LYS A 4 -7.48 -13.33 -49.60
C LYS A 4 -7.19 -13.00 -48.13
N THR A 5 -6.63 -11.82 -47.86
CA THR A 5 -6.59 -11.26 -46.52
C THR A 5 -8.02 -10.97 -46.04
N SER A 6 -8.39 -11.56 -44.91
CA SER A 6 -9.71 -11.43 -44.28
C SER A 6 -10.03 -9.96 -43.96
N GLY A 7 -11.32 -9.58 -44.10
CA GLY A 7 -11.82 -8.22 -43.85
C GLY A 7 -11.65 -7.69 -42.42
N LEU A 8 -11.07 -8.49 -41.51
CA LEU A 8 -10.76 -8.10 -40.14
C LEU A 8 -9.44 -7.32 -40.07
N GLY A 9 -8.42 -7.70 -40.85
CA GLY A 9 -7.12 -7.00 -40.86
C GLY A 9 -7.20 -5.56 -41.36
N LYS A 10 -8.06 -5.31 -42.37
CA LYS A 10 -8.32 -3.95 -42.86
C LYS A 10 -9.08 -3.07 -41.86
N LYS A 11 -9.93 -3.67 -41.00
CA LYS A 11 -10.64 -2.94 -39.92
C LYS A 11 -9.72 -2.60 -38.76
N ILE A 12 -8.72 -3.45 -38.47
CA ILE A 12 -7.72 -3.20 -37.43
C ILE A 12 -6.75 -2.10 -37.85
N LEU A 13 -6.23 -2.13 -39.09
CA LEU A 13 -5.39 -1.03 -39.60
C LEU A 13 -6.14 0.31 -39.65
N ALA A 14 -7.40 0.33 -40.13
CA ALA A 14 -8.20 1.56 -40.18
C ALA A 14 -8.65 2.09 -38.80
N SER A 15 -8.49 1.29 -37.74
CA SER A 15 -8.68 1.72 -36.34
C SER A 15 -7.38 2.22 -35.74
N TYR A 16 -6.25 1.63 -36.12
CA TYR A 16 -4.90 2.07 -35.75
C TYR A 16 -4.57 3.46 -36.34
N ASP A 17 -4.83 3.68 -37.63
CA ASP A 17 -4.57 4.96 -38.28
C ASP A 17 -5.43 6.09 -37.70
N ARG A 18 -6.68 5.78 -37.30
CA ARG A 18 -7.57 6.71 -36.60
C ARG A 18 -7.09 7.05 -35.18
N LEU A 19 -6.51 6.09 -34.48
CA LEU A 19 -5.95 6.31 -33.14
C LEU A 19 -4.63 7.08 -33.20
N LYS A 20 -3.87 6.91 -34.28
CA LYS A 20 -2.64 7.67 -34.55
C LYS A 20 -2.94 9.15 -34.84
N ASP A 21 -3.95 9.44 -35.68
CA ASP A 21 -4.39 10.82 -35.93
C ASP A 21 -4.90 11.51 -34.66
N ILE A 22 -5.64 10.79 -33.78
CA ILE A 22 -6.13 11.34 -32.51
C ILE A 22 -4.97 11.62 -31.54
N SER A 23 -3.92 10.80 -31.55
CA SER A 23 -2.70 11.00 -30.77
C SER A 23 -1.90 12.21 -31.25
N GLU A 24 -1.73 12.39 -32.55
CA GLU A 24 -0.99 13.52 -33.13
C GLU A 24 -1.76 14.85 -32.97
N THR A 25 -3.11 14.80 -33.00
CA THR A 25 -3.97 15.96 -32.70
C THR A 25 -3.95 16.34 -31.20
N ALA A 26 -3.63 15.40 -30.31
CA ALA A 26 -3.47 15.65 -28.88
C ALA A 26 -2.09 16.25 -28.53
N GLU A 27 -1.04 15.99 -29.33
CA GLU A 27 0.29 16.61 -29.14
C GLU A 27 0.33 18.10 -29.55
N SER A 28 -0.59 18.57 -30.40
CA SER A 28 -0.68 19.98 -30.84
C SER A 28 -1.46 20.90 -29.89
N ARG A 29 -2.09 20.36 -28.85
CA ARG A 29 -2.69 21.13 -27.75
C ARG A 29 -1.88 20.82 -26.50
N HIS A 30 -1.15 21.81 -25.97
CA HIS A 30 -0.29 21.72 -24.77
C HIS A 30 -0.99 21.13 -23.51
N LEU A 31 -1.27 19.83 -23.51
CA LEU A 31 -1.76 19.03 -22.41
C LEU A 31 -0.62 18.08 -22.03
N LEU A 32 0.13 18.48 -21.01
CA LEU A 32 1.21 17.70 -20.42
C LEU A 32 0.63 16.42 -19.78
N ILE A 33 0.68 15.30 -20.51
CA ILE A 33 0.39 13.96 -19.98
C ILE A 33 1.72 13.23 -19.73
N PRO A 34 2.01 12.73 -18.51
CA PRO A 34 3.25 12.02 -18.25
C PRO A 34 3.26 10.62 -18.90
N LYS A 35 4.18 10.43 -19.87
CA LYS A 35 4.38 9.25 -20.75
C LYS A 35 4.80 7.91 -20.07
N LYS A 36 4.63 7.69 -18.76
CA LYS A 36 5.35 6.58 -18.06
C LYS A 36 4.62 5.26 -17.77
N SER A 37 3.36 5.05 -18.17
CA SER A 37 2.65 3.79 -17.84
C SER A 37 2.37 2.86 -19.03
N TRP A 38 2.30 3.36 -20.27
CA TRP A 38 1.83 2.57 -21.41
C TRP A 38 2.93 1.88 -22.24
N THR A 39 4.15 2.41 -22.28
CA THR A 39 5.25 1.84 -23.08
C THR A 39 5.85 0.58 -22.47
N TYR A 40 5.81 0.43 -21.14
CA TYR A 40 6.40 -0.72 -20.43
C TYR A 40 5.72 -2.06 -20.77
N TYR A 41 4.40 -2.08 -20.98
CA TYR A 41 3.64 -3.30 -21.23
C TYR A 41 3.64 -3.74 -22.70
N VAL A 42 3.90 -2.83 -23.64
CA VAL A 42 3.93 -3.13 -25.08
C VAL A 42 5.32 -3.57 -25.53
N ASP A 43 6.39 -3.00 -24.96
CA ASP A 43 7.78 -3.37 -25.31
C ASP A 43 8.13 -4.81 -24.90
N ARG A 44 7.51 -5.33 -23.83
CA ARG A 44 7.76 -6.70 -23.34
C ARG A 44 7.15 -7.81 -24.19
N LEU A 45 6.31 -7.47 -25.16
CA LEU A 45 5.59 -8.45 -25.99
C LEU A 45 6.22 -8.68 -27.38
N VAL A 46 7.21 -7.89 -27.81
CA VAL A 46 7.62 -7.92 -29.23
C VAL A 46 9.11 -8.17 -29.51
N ASN A 47 10.09 -7.85 -28.65
CA ASN A 47 11.50 -7.92 -29.08
C ASN A 47 12.45 -8.68 -28.14
N LEU A 48 13.12 -9.70 -28.72
CA LEU A 48 14.36 -10.32 -28.26
C LEU A 48 15.54 -9.38 -28.59
N GLU A 49 16.46 -9.25 -27.62
CA GLU A 49 17.73 -8.49 -27.56
C GLU A 49 18.71 -8.65 -28.77
N PRO A 50 19.82 -7.84 -28.94
CA PRO A 50 20.72 -7.30 -27.89
C PRO A 50 21.37 -5.88 -28.08
N ILE A 51 22.11 -5.49 -27.03
CA ILE A 51 22.87 -4.25 -26.71
C ILE A 51 24.10 -4.03 -27.66
N PRO A 52 24.57 -2.78 -27.90
CA PRO A 52 25.80 -2.30 -27.21
C PRO A 52 25.90 -0.79 -26.86
N ALA A 53 26.54 -0.56 -25.70
CA ALA A 53 27.48 0.45 -25.18
C ALA A 53 27.67 1.91 -25.71
N ASP A 54 27.93 2.78 -24.71
CA ASP A 54 28.84 3.94 -24.62
C ASP A 54 28.37 5.42 -24.76
N ASN A 55 28.24 6.04 -23.57
CA ASN A 55 28.82 7.31 -23.07
C ASN A 55 28.26 8.73 -23.41
N PRO A 56 28.47 9.72 -22.50
CA PRO A 56 27.54 10.81 -22.19
C PRO A 56 28.06 12.23 -22.49
N VAL A 57 27.20 13.22 -22.76
CA VAL A 57 27.58 14.66 -22.73
C VAL A 57 26.39 15.59 -22.37
N ASN A 58 26.59 16.33 -21.27
CA ASN A 58 26.22 17.72 -20.88
C ASN A 58 24.83 18.35 -21.13
N SER A 59 24.34 18.95 -20.03
CA SER A 59 23.37 20.04 -19.91
C SER A 59 23.82 21.34 -20.58
N PRO A 60 22.89 22.29 -20.82
CA PRO A 60 23.03 23.57 -20.11
C PRO A 60 21.72 24.19 -19.59
N GLU A 61 21.91 24.99 -18.55
CA GLU A 61 20.99 25.91 -17.90
C GLU A 61 20.49 27.02 -18.85
N ILE A 62 19.25 27.46 -18.66
CA ILE A 62 18.75 28.74 -19.22
C ILE A 62 18.24 29.60 -18.07
N SER A 63 18.95 30.70 -17.86
CA SER A 63 18.66 31.82 -16.97
C SER A 63 17.61 32.77 -17.56
N ILE A 64 16.62 33.19 -16.75
CA ILE A 64 15.68 34.26 -17.08
C ILE A 64 16.04 35.50 -16.21
N PRO A 65 16.20 36.70 -16.79
CA PRO A 65 16.57 37.88 -16.03
C PRO A 65 15.38 38.52 -15.30
N LYS A 66 15.64 38.97 -14.07
CA LYS A 66 14.80 39.83 -13.24
C LYS A 66 14.92 41.27 -13.71
N THR A 67 13.85 41.94 -14.13
CA THR A 67 13.70 43.39 -13.94
C THR A 67 12.24 43.82 -14.11
N ALA A 68 11.67 44.42 -13.07
CA ALA A 68 10.72 45.54 -13.08
C ALA A 68 9.98 45.59 -11.72
N GLN A 69 10.72 45.97 -10.69
CA GLN A 69 10.18 46.53 -9.46
C GLN A 69 10.27 48.06 -9.58
N ASP A 70 9.27 48.72 -9.01
CA ASP A 70 9.10 50.17 -8.80
C ASP A 70 8.48 50.95 -9.97
N LEU A 71 7.19 51.28 -9.81
CA LEU A 71 6.69 52.66 -9.87
C LEU A 71 5.20 52.73 -9.49
N TYR A 72 4.87 53.74 -8.67
CA TYR A 72 3.57 54.23 -8.22
C TYR A 72 2.94 53.63 -6.95
N GLN A 73 3.33 54.23 -5.83
CA GLN A 73 2.37 54.63 -4.77
C GLN A 73 1.68 55.93 -5.21
N THR A 74 0.35 55.99 -5.09
CA THR A 74 -0.39 57.19 -4.67
C THR A 74 -1.70 56.75 -4.02
N GLU A 75 -2.01 57.40 -2.89
CA GLU A 75 -3.22 57.28 -2.07
C GLU A 75 -4.50 57.63 -2.85
N GLU A 76 -5.62 56.95 -2.56
CA GLU A 76 -6.90 57.57 -2.14
C GLU A 76 -8.07 56.56 -2.06
N ALA A 77 -8.87 56.76 -1.00
CA ALA A 77 -10.32 56.55 -0.87
C ALA A 77 -10.94 55.13 -0.81
N GLU A 78 -11.59 54.89 0.33
CA GLU A 78 -12.68 53.91 0.52
C GLU A 78 -13.77 54.06 -0.54
N ALA A 79 -13.84 53.08 -1.44
CA ALA A 79 -15.06 52.70 -2.12
C ALA A 79 -15.10 51.16 -2.14
N VAL A 80 -16.04 50.57 -1.41
CA VAL A 80 -16.36 49.14 -1.55
C VAL A 80 -16.79 48.94 -2.99
N ASN A 81 -15.89 48.39 -3.80
CA ASN A 81 -16.05 48.31 -5.24
C ASN A 81 -16.94 47.09 -5.56
N PRO A 82 -18.20 47.26 -5.99
CA PRO A 82 -19.10 46.14 -6.29
C PRO A 82 -18.55 45.20 -7.37
N ILE A 83 -17.56 45.66 -8.15
CA ILE A 83 -16.83 44.88 -9.13
C ILE A 83 -15.88 43.87 -8.47
N SER A 84 -15.24 44.19 -7.33
CA SER A 84 -14.35 43.22 -6.66
C SER A 84 -15.12 42.09 -6.00
N GLU A 85 -16.31 42.37 -5.48
CA GLU A 85 -17.20 41.37 -4.89
C GLU A 85 -17.75 40.43 -5.97
N PHE A 86 -18.17 40.99 -7.11
CA PHE A 86 -18.64 40.23 -8.28
C PHE A 86 -17.54 39.37 -8.94
N VAL A 87 -16.32 39.89 -9.05
CA VAL A 87 -15.15 39.12 -9.56
C VAL A 87 -14.79 37.98 -8.60
N SER A 88 -14.91 38.19 -7.29
CA SER A 88 -14.67 37.15 -6.28
C SER A 88 -15.72 36.04 -6.36
N GLU A 89 -16.99 36.39 -6.59
CA GLU A 89 -18.10 35.45 -6.74
C GLU A 89 -18.00 34.63 -8.04
N ILE A 90 -17.55 35.25 -9.13
CA ILE A 90 -17.24 34.56 -10.39
C ILE A 90 -16.02 33.62 -10.22
N ALA A 91 -14.97 34.04 -9.52
CA ALA A 91 -13.81 33.19 -9.25
C ALA A 91 -14.18 31.98 -8.38
N LEU A 92 -15.00 32.18 -7.33
CA LEU A 92 -15.48 31.10 -6.47
C LEU A 92 -16.41 30.13 -7.21
N SER A 93 -17.31 30.64 -8.04
CA SER A 93 -18.18 29.79 -8.87
C SER A 93 -17.40 29.04 -9.95
N THR A 94 -16.38 29.65 -10.56
CA THR A 94 -15.49 28.99 -11.52
C THR A 94 -14.67 27.89 -10.85
N LEU A 95 -14.09 28.16 -9.68
CA LEU A 95 -13.38 27.14 -8.87
C LEU A 95 -14.32 26.03 -8.39
N ALA A 96 -15.58 26.34 -8.08
CA ALA A 96 -16.59 25.35 -7.72
C ALA A 96 -17.00 24.48 -8.92
N ILE A 97 -17.11 25.07 -10.12
CA ILE A 97 -17.39 24.34 -11.37
C ILE A 97 -16.20 23.46 -11.75
N GLU A 98 -14.97 23.97 -11.69
CA GLU A 98 -13.74 23.19 -11.92
C GLU A 98 -13.60 22.06 -10.90
N GLY A 99 -13.84 22.34 -9.62
CA GLY A 99 -13.84 21.34 -8.55
C GLY A 99 -14.89 20.26 -8.75
N ARG A 100 -16.10 20.63 -9.19
CA ARG A 100 -17.18 19.69 -9.52
C ARG A 100 -16.83 18.83 -10.73
N GLN A 101 -16.36 19.42 -11.82
CA GLN A 101 -15.94 18.67 -13.01
C GLN A 101 -14.77 17.72 -12.69
N ARG A 102 -13.82 18.14 -11.86
CA ARG A 102 -12.74 17.27 -11.39
C ARG A 102 -13.27 16.06 -10.62
N SER A 103 -14.23 16.26 -9.72
CA SER A 103 -14.85 15.18 -8.95
C SER A 103 -15.66 14.20 -9.80
N GLU A 104 -16.37 14.69 -10.82
CA GLU A 104 -17.15 13.85 -11.74
C GLU A 104 -16.23 13.00 -12.62
N MET A 105 -15.12 13.58 -13.10
CA MET A 105 -14.09 12.85 -13.83
C MET A 105 -13.43 11.79 -12.93
N GLU A 106 -13.06 12.14 -11.70
CA GLU A 106 -12.47 11.19 -10.75
C GLU A 106 -13.40 10.00 -10.47
N ALA A 107 -14.70 10.25 -10.30
CA ALA A 107 -15.70 9.20 -10.13
C ALA A 107 -15.81 8.30 -11.37
N PHE A 108 -15.78 8.88 -12.57
CA PHE A 108 -15.82 8.12 -13.82
C PHE A 108 -14.61 7.19 -13.96
N TYR A 109 -13.40 7.71 -13.77
CA TYR A 109 -12.17 6.91 -13.81
C TYR A 109 -12.14 5.82 -12.74
N LEU A 110 -12.64 6.10 -11.53
CA LEU A 110 -12.80 5.10 -10.48
C LEU A 110 -13.73 3.96 -10.93
N LEU A 111 -14.87 4.29 -11.55
CA LEU A 111 -15.79 3.28 -12.10
C LEU A 111 -15.13 2.46 -13.22
N CYS A 112 -14.39 3.11 -14.12
CA CYS A 112 -13.62 2.42 -15.16
C CYS A 112 -12.55 1.49 -14.57
N SER A 113 -11.84 1.93 -13.52
CA SER A 113 -10.84 1.13 -12.83
C SER A 113 -11.47 -0.09 -12.15
N ILE A 114 -12.58 0.08 -11.43
CA ILE A 114 -13.34 -1.04 -10.84
C ILE A 114 -13.82 -2.02 -11.92
N ALA A 115 -14.36 -1.51 -13.03
CA ALA A 115 -14.79 -2.34 -14.15
C ALA A 115 -13.62 -3.11 -14.78
N SER A 116 -12.48 -2.46 -14.98
CA SER A 116 -11.27 -3.09 -15.52
C SER A 116 -10.72 -4.17 -14.59
N THR A 117 -10.66 -3.90 -13.29
CA THR A 117 -10.27 -4.86 -12.25
C THR A 117 -11.22 -6.06 -12.23
N PHE A 118 -12.53 -5.83 -12.37
CA PHE A 118 -13.53 -6.89 -12.46
C PHE A 118 -13.35 -7.77 -13.71
N VAL A 119 -13.17 -7.17 -14.89
CA VAL A 119 -12.95 -7.89 -16.16
C VAL A 119 -11.64 -8.69 -16.10
N SER A 120 -10.56 -8.06 -15.66
CA SER A 120 -9.23 -8.68 -15.54
C SER A 120 -9.25 -9.85 -14.55
N SER A 121 -9.86 -9.65 -13.37
CA SER A 121 -10.01 -10.70 -12.36
C SER A 121 -10.85 -11.87 -12.87
N THR A 122 -11.91 -11.60 -13.62
CA THR A 122 -12.77 -12.64 -14.20
C THR A 122 -12.01 -13.45 -15.25
N ALA A 123 -11.26 -12.80 -16.14
CA ALA A 123 -10.44 -13.46 -17.14
C ALA A 123 -9.34 -14.32 -16.51
N LEU A 124 -8.60 -13.78 -15.54
CA LEU A 124 -7.54 -14.50 -14.83
C LEU A 124 -8.09 -15.66 -13.99
N SER A 125 -9.27 -15.49 -13.39
CA SER A 125 -9.98 -16.55 -12.68
C SER A 125 -10.36 -17.70 -13.61
N PHE A 126 -10.86 -17.39 -14.81
CA PHE A 126 -11.16 -18.38 -15.84
C PHE A 126 -9.91 -19.12 -16.33
N LEU A 127 -8.81 -18.40 -16.57
CA LEU A 127 -7.52 -19.01 -16.92
C LEU A 127 -6.98 -19.93 -15.82
N LEU A 128 -7.11 -19.52 -14.56
CA LEU A 128 -6.73 -20.34 -13.42
C LEU A 128 -7.59 -21.62 -13.34
N ALA A 129 -8.88 -21.54 -13.61
CA ALA A 129 -9.76 -22.71 -13.68
C ALA A 129 -9.35 -23.66 -14.82
N ILE A 130 -9.01 -23.15 -16.01
CA ILE A 130 -8.50 -23.96 -17.13
C ILE A 130 -7.18 -24.65 -16.74
N ARG A 131 -6.21 -23.91 -16.19
CA ARG A 131 -4.92 -24.48 -15.72
C ARG A 131 -5.12 -25.53 -14.63
N SER A 132 -6.09 -25.30 -13.75
CA SER A 132 -6.44 -26.21 -12.69
C SER A 132 -7.00 -27.53 -13.20
N PHE A 133 -7.79 -27.45 -14.27
CA PHE A 133 -8.39 -28.59 -14.96
C PHE A 133 -7.35 -29.35 -15.82
N SER A 134 -6.45 -28.63 -16.50
CA SER A 134 -5.37 -29.27 -17.27
C SER A 134 -4.36 -30.00 -16.38
N ARG A 135 -4.00 -29.43 -15.21
CA ARG A 135 -3.17 -30.10 -14.19
C ARG A 135 -3.85 -31.32 -13.57
N PHE A 136 -5.18 -31.39 -13.57
CA PHE A 136 -5.94 -32.57 -13.16
C PHE A 136 -5.87 -33.69 -14.20
N LEU A 137 -5.88 -33.34 -15.50
CA LEU A 137 -5.81 -34.30 -16.60
C LEU A 137 -4.37 -34.80 -16.88
N SER A 138 -3.35 -33.97 -16.61
CA SER A 138 -1.94 -34.31 -16.84
C SER A 138 -1.09 -34.00 -15.60
N PRO A 139 -0.99 -34.91 -14.63
CA PRO A 139 -0.23 -34.69 -13.39
C PRO A 139 1.30 -34.69 -13.57
N ILE A 140 1.82 -35.04 -14.76
CA ILE A 140 3.24 -35.34 -15.00
C ILE A 140 4.12 -34.09 -15.18
N LEU A 141 3.56 -32.88 -15.40
CA LEU A 141 4.35 -31.67 -15.73
C LEU A 141 4.24 -30.52 -14.71
N ALA A 142 3.63 -30.73 -13.55
CA ALA A 142 3.42 -29.66 -12.57
C ALA A 142 4.50 -29.64 -11.48
N ASN A 143 5.76 -29.43 -11.87
CA ASN A 143 6.84 -29.14 -10.92
C ASN A 143 7.36 -27.71 -11.15
N GLU A 144 6.51 -26.72 -10.85
CA GLU A 144 6.98 -25.36 -10.64
C GLU A 144 7.66 -25.28 -9.27
N CYS A 145 8.95 -25.00 -9.33
CA CYS A 145 9.93 -24.98 -8.25
C CYS A 145 9.81 -23.67 -7.45
N CYS A 146 8.70 -23.45 -6.75
CA CYS A 146 8.77 -22.60 -5.56
C CYS A 146 9.44 -23.42 -4.46
N ASP A 147 10.51 -22.91 -3.86
CA ASP A 147 11.10 -23.53 -2.67
C ASP A 147 10.03 -23.55 -1.56
N ARG A 148 9.31 -24.68 -1.45
CA ARG A 148 8.13 -24.80 -0.59
C ARG A 148 8.46 -24.65 0.88
N ALA A 149 9.73 -24.81 1.26
CA ALA A 149 10.20 -24.55 2.61
C ALA A 149 10.27 -23.04 2.93
N ALA A 150 10.27 -22.17 1.92
CA ALA A 150 10.28 -20.71 2.07
C ALA A 150 8.90 -20.11 2.31
N VAL A 151 7.79 -20.85 2.15
CA VAL A 151 6.44 -20.32 2.37
C VAL A 151 5.65 -21.19 3.33
N ARG A 152 5.17 -20.60 4.43
CA ARG A 152 4.27 -21.26 5.39
C ARG A 152 2.86 -20.69 5.25
N LEU A 153 1.86 -21.56 5.14
CA LEU A 153 0.46 -21.15 4.99
C LEU A 153 -0.24 -21.14 6.34
N TYR A 154 -1.10 -20.15 6.54
CA TYR A 154 -1.92 -19.98 7.73
C TYR A 154 -3.38 -19.80 7.35
N GLN A 155 -4.26 -20.48 8.09
CA GLN A 155 -5.70 -20.33 7.97
C GLN A 155 -6.27 -19.84 9.29
N GLY A 156 -7.08 -18.79 9.24
CA GLY A 156 -7.54 -18.13 10.44
C GLY A 156 -8.80 -17.32 10.25
N ARG A 157 -9.06 -16.45 11.23
CA ARG A 157 -10.19 -15.55 11.25
C ARG A 157 -9.72 -14.18 11.70
N VAL A 158 -10.30 -13.16 11.08
CA VAL A 158 -10.15 -11.77 11.49
C VAL A 158 -11.46 -11.33 12.12
N ARG A 159 -11.39 -10.87 13.36
CA ARG A 159 -12.52 -10.34 14.13
C ARG A 159 -12.32 -8.85 14.33
N HIS A 160 -13.36 -8.07 14.05
CA HIS A 160 -13.43 -6.65 14.34
C HIS A 160 -14.54 -6.44 15.37
N SER A 161 -14.26 -5.66 16.40
CA SER A 161 -15.24 -5.26 17.38
C SER A 161 -15.14 -3.77 17.62
N ARG A 162 -16.25 -3.06 17.41
CA ARG A 162 -16.43 -1.65 17.65
C ARG A 162 -17.55 -1.46 18.66
N THR A 163 -17.33 -0.63 19.68
CA THR A 163 -18.34 -0.34 20.71
C THR A 163 -18.93 1.06 20.59
N LYS A 164 -18.20 2.03 20.01
CA LYS A 164 -18.64 3.44 19.84
C LYS A 164 -18.39 3.98 18.42
N PRO A 165 -19.21 4.92 17.91
CA PRO A 165 -20.42 5.47 18.54
C PRO A 165 -21.58 4.45 18.51
N VAL A 166 -21.54 3.49 17.59
CA VAL A 166 -22.52 2.40 17.49
C VAL A 166 -21.79 1.05 17.57
N PHE A 167 -22.40 0.09 18.27
CA PHE A 167 -21.88 -1.26 18.34
C PHE A 167 -21.91 -1.95 16.96
N ASN A 168 -20.76 -2.50 16.58
CA ASN A 168 -20.64 -3.36 15.40
C ASN A 168 -19.49 -4.34 15.60
N SER A 169 -19.80 -5.64 15.62
CA SER A 169 -18.79 -6.70 15.68
C SER A 169 -19.05 -7.71 14.57
N PHE A 170 -17.99 -8.16 13.92
CA PHE A 170 -18.06 -9.17 12.88
C PHE A 170 -16.75 -9.95 12.79
N GLU A 171 -16.82 -11.12 12.18
CA GLU A 171 -15.67 -12.01 12.02
C GLU A 171 -15.76 -12.72 10.67
N TYR A 172 -14.61 -12.90 10.01
CA TYR A 172 -14.53 -13.53 8.70
C TYR A 172 -13.28 -14.40 8.57
N PRO A 173 -13.37 -15.51 7.82
CA PRO A 173 -12.22 -16.37 7.60
C PRO A 173 -11.23 -15.72 6.63
N VAL A 174 -9.95 -15.90 6.92
CA VAL A 174 -8.83 -15.41 6.11
C VAL A 174 -7.76 -16.48 5.94
N ARG A 175 -6.96 -16.30 4.90
CA ARG A 175 -5.77 -17.10 4.62
C ARG A 175 -4.60 -16.15 4.48
N TYR A 176 -3.49 -16.48 5.09
CA TYR A 176 -2.25 -15.73 5.02
C TYR A 176 -1.10 -16.66 4.59
N ALA A 177 -0.12 -16.10 3.91
CA ALA A 177 1.16 -16.72 3.65
C ALA A 177 2.24 -15.98 4.45
N LEU A 178 3.15 -16.75 5.05
CA LEU A 178 4.37 -16.27 5.65
C LEU A 178 5.53 -16.64 4.73
N PHE A 179 6.06 -15.64 4.02
CA PHE A 179 7.21 -15.79 3.14
C PHE A 179 8.49 -15.55 3.91
N ASP A 180 9.46 -16.44 3.76
CA ASP A 180 10.86 -16.19 4.05
C ASP A 180 11.41 -15.33 2.90
N LEU A 181 11.61 -14.03 3.13
CA LEU A 181 11.98 -13.10 2.08
C LEU A 181 13.42 -13.31 1.58
N ASP A 182 14.24 -14.04 2.32
CA ASP A 182 15.61 -14.37 1.92
C ASP A 182 15.66 -15.56 0.95
N ARG A 183 14.61 -16.39 0.96
CA ARG A 183 14.53 -17.62 0.14
C ARG A 183 13.47 -17.54 -0.96
N ALA A 184 12.40 -16.81 -0.73
CA ALA A 184 11.31 -16.61 -1.68
C ALA A 184 11.23 -15.14 -2.07
N GLN A 185 11.44 -14.87 -3.36
CA GLN A 185 11.08 -13.57 -3.92
C GLN A 185 9.55 -13.41 -3.86
N HIS A 186 9.11 -12.34 -3.23
CA HIS A 186 7.74 -11.86 -3.28
C HIS A 186 7.77 -10.52 -4.02
N ASP A 187 6.75 -10.18 -4.81
CA ASP A 187 6.59 -8.89 -5.52
C ASP A 187 6.36 -7.70 -4.56
N SER A 188 6.90 -7.77 -3.35
CA SER A 188 6.90 -6.70 -2.36
C SER A 188 7.91 -5.63 -2.78
N HIS A 189 7.47 -4.38 -2.83
CA HIS A 189 8.38 -3.23 -2.96
C HIS A 189 9.19 -2.93 -1.68
N PHE A 190 9.14 -3.81 -0.68
CA PHE A 190 9.91 -3.74 0.56
C PHE A 190 10.67 -5.06 0.75
N SER A 191 11.97 -5.02 0.46
CA SER A 191 12.86 -6.19 0.46
C SER A 191 13.30 -6.59 1.88
N ALA A 192 13.87 -7.78 2.01
CA ALA A 192 14.47 -8.25 3.28
C ALA A 192 15.55 -7.28 3.78
N ASP A 193 16.44 -6.79 2.91
CA ASP A 193 17.52 -5.88 3.30
C ASP A 193 17.01 -4.53 3.81
N ARG A 194 15.97 -3.98 3.16
CA ARG A 194 15.35 -2.73 3.63
C ARG A 194 14.63 -2.93 4.96
N ALA A 195 14.04 -4.10 5.18
CA ALA A 195 13.44 -4.45 6.46
C ALA A 195 14.49 -4.57 7.57
N ARG A 196 15.64 -5.21 7.29
CA ARG A 196 16.79 -5.29 8.22
C ARG A 196 17.32 -3.91 8.60
N GLU A 197 17.53 -3.05 7.60
CA GLU A 197 18.02 -1.69 7.81
C GLU A 197 17.06 -0.88 8.69
N ALA A 198 15.76 -0.91 8.36
CA ALA A 198 14.74 -0.21 9.12
C ALA A 198 14.63 -0.73 10.57
N ALA A 199 14.67 -2.04 10.75
CA ALA A 199 14.50 -2.70 12.05
C ALA A 199 15.80 -2.76 12.89
N GLY A 200 16.96 -2.49 12.29
CA GLY A 200 18.26 -2.64 12.93
C GLY A 200 18.59 -4.10 13.28
N THR A 201 18.32 -5.02 12.36
CA THR A 201 18.49 -6.47 12.54
C THR A 201 19.38 -7.10 11.47
N ASP A 202 19.99 -8.24 11.77
CA ASP A 202 20.94 -8.94 10.88
C ASP A 202 20.51 -10.37 10.49
N GLY A 203 19.39 -10.86 11.03
CA GLY A 203 18.88 -12.21 10.78
C GLY A 203 17.83 -12.31 9.66
N PRO A 204 17.11 -13.44 9.60
CA PRO A 204 16.10 -13.69 8.56
C PRO A 204 14.90 -12.75 8.68
N VAL A 205 14.26 -12.44 7.56
CA VAL A 205 13.05 -11.62 7.52
C VAL A 205 11.87 -12.42 6.96
N PHE A 206 10.78 -12.47 7.72
CA PHE A 206 9.56 -13.13 7.28
C PHE A 206 8.41 -12.15 7.05
N LEU A 207 7.73 -12.26 5.90
CA LEU A 207 6.58 -11.44 5.54
C LEU A 207 5.27 -12.22 5.68
N LEU A 208 4.41 -11.80 6.60
CA LEU A 208 3.03 -12.27 6.70
C LEU A 208 2.10 -11.38 5.85
N THR A 209 1.53 -11.96 4.80
CA THR A 209 0.70 -11.24 3.83
C THR A 209 -0.42 -12.10 3.25
N ILE A 210 -1.44 -11.47 2.67
CA ILE A 210 -2.37 -12.08 1.73
C ILE A 210 -1.75 -11.82 0.33
N PRO A 211 -1.32 -12.86 -0.40
CA PRO A 211 -0.79 -12.70 -1.75
C PRO A 211 -1.83 -12.15 -2.73
N THR A 212 -1.36 -11.44 -3.75
CA THR A 212 -2.16 -11.04 -4.91
C THR A 212 -2.84 -12.27 -5.52
N SER A 213 -4.12 -12.14 -5.86
CA SER A 213 -4.88 -13.21 -6.50
C SER A 213 -5.62 -12.68 -7.70
N VAL A 214 -5.53 -13.39 -8.83
CA VAL A 214 -6.20 -13.05 -10.11
C VAL A 214 -6.09 -11.57 -10.46
N GLY A 215 -4.90 -10.98 -10.29
CA GLY A 215 -4.61 -9.59 -10.67
C GLY A 215 -5.10 -8.52 -9.69
N TYR A 216 -5.54 -8.90 -8.49
CA TYR A 216 -6.01 -7.95 -7.48
C TYR A 216 -5.26 -8.13 -6.15
N ASP A 217 -4.82 -7.01 -5.57
CA ASP A 217 -4.19 -6.94 -4.26
C ASP A 217 -5.11 -6.12 -3.32
N GLN A 218 -5.51 -6.75 -2.22
CA GLN A 218 -6.18 -6.07 -1.11
C GLN A 218 -5.71 -6.72 0.17
N ASN A 219 -4.79 -6.03 0.84
CA ASN A 219 -4.23 -6.46 2.10
C ASN A 219 -4.12 -5.28 3.08
N PRO A 220 -5.07 -5.15 4.04
CA PRO A 220 -5.09 -4.05 5.00
C PRO A 220 -3.87 -4.03 5.94
N LEU A 221 -3.25 -5.19 6.20
CA LEU A 221 -2.13 -5.32 7.11
C LEU A 221 -1.16 -6.41 6.65
N LYS A 222 0.08 -6.01 6.37
CA LYS A 222 1.23 -6.90 6.27
C LYS A 222 2.12 -6.70 7.49
N VAL A 223 2.73 -7.79 7.96
CA VAL A 223 3.69 -7.75 9.07
C VAL A 223 4.99 -8.40 8.63
N TYR A 224 6.08 -7.66 8.76
CA TYR A 224 7.44 -8.16 8.58
C TYR A 224 8.00 -8.49 9.97
N TYR A 225 8.47 -9.72 10.14
CA TYR A 225 9.12 -10.21 11.35
C TYR A 225 10.62 -10.20 11.12
N CYS A 226 11.33 -9.36 11.87
CA CYS A 226 12.77 -9.14 11.72
C CYS A 226 13.50 -9.79 12.89
N TYR A 227 14.35 -10.76 12.57
CA TYR A 227 15.10 -11.53 13.55
C TYR A 227 16.54 -11.04 13.63
N ASP A 228 17.16 -11.20 14.79
CA ASP A 228 18.61 -11.11 14.93
C ASP A 228 19.22 -12.51 14.90
N LEU A 229 20.41 -12.62 14.30
CA LEU A 229 21.34 -13.70 14.57
C LEU A 229 21.89 -13.42 15.97
N GLY A 230 21.49 -14.21 16.97
CA GLY A 230 21.92 -13.96 18.35
C GLY A 230 23.44 -13.83 18.44
N GLU A 231 23.93 -12.92 19.30
CA GLU A 231 25.38 -12.75 19.52
C GLU A 231 26.03 -14.12 19.84
N GLU A 232 27.20 -14.37 19.25
CA GLU A 232 28.11 -15.43 19.70
C GLU A 232 28.59 -15.06 21.12
N GLY A 233 27.77 -15.38 22.12
CA GLY A 233 28.18 -15.31 23.51
C GLY A 233 29.32 -16.31 23.76
N GLU A 234 30.28 -15.93 24.59
CA GLU A 234 31.46 -16.72 24.98
C GLU A 234 31.15 -18.03 25.75
N GLU A 235 29.90 -18.48 25.80
CA GLU A 235 29.52 -19.75 26.39
C GLU A 235 29.08 -20.74 25.31
N GLU A 236 29.85 -21.83 25.25
CA GLU A 236 29.84 -23.00 24.39
C GLU A 236 28.47 -23.73 24.28
N GLU A 237 27.39 -23.08 23.83
CA GLU A 237 26.20 -23.80 23.34
C GLU A 237 25.73 -23.27 21.98
N ARG A 238 26.53 -23.70 20.99
CA ARG A 238 26.17 -24.08 19.63
C ARG A 238 24.64 -24.23 19.39
N TRP A 239 24.10 -23.43 18.46
CA TRP A 239 22.71 -23.39 17.95
C TRP A 239 21.72 -22.44 18.65
N SER A 240 22.10 -21.20 18.94
CA SER A 240 21.14 -20.14 19.23
C SER A 240 20.19 -19.93 18.03
N LEU A 241 18.91 -20.27 18.20
CA LEU A 241 17.87 -19.97 17.20
C LEU A 241 17.78 -18.45 17.01
N PRO A 242 17.52 -17.96 15.78
CA PRO A 242 17.33 -16.54 15.53
C PRO A 242 16.20 -16.01 16.41
N ARG A 243 16.40 -14.85 17.03
CA ARG A 243 15.46 -14.27 17.99
C ARG A 243 14.69 -13.14 17.33
N LEU A 244 13.35 -13.17 17.43
CA LEU A 244 12.52 -12.07 16.95
C LEU A 244 12.83 -10.79 17.76
N LYS A 245 13.40 -9.78 17.10
CA LYS A 245 13.81 -8.52 17.75
C LYS A 245 12.76 -7.43 17.54
N ASN A 246 12.30 -7.27 16.29
CA ASN A 246 11.45 -6.14 15.90
C ASN A 246 10.46 -6.58 14.82
N CYS A 247 9.36 -5.85 14.68
CA CYS A 247 8.38 -6.05 13.62
C CYS A 247 8.13 -4.75 12.86
N ILE A 248 7.77 -4.85 11.58
CA ILE A 248 7.33 -3.72 10.78
C ILE A 248 5.91 -3.98 10.30
N ALA A 249 5.00 -3.03 10.51
CA ALA A 249 3.64 -3.07 9.98
C ALA A 249 3.57 -2.23 8.71
N GLU A 250 3.10 -2.80 7.61
CA GLU A 250 2.63 -2.07 6.43
C GLU A 250 1.11 -2.06 6.47
N VAL A 251 0.54 -0.88 6.70
CA VAL A 251 -0.90 -0.68 6.81
C VAL A 251 -1.39 0.06 5.59
N THR A 252 -2.39 -0.50 4.92
CA THR A 252 -3.01 0.08 3.73
C THR A 252 -4.31 0.78 4.11
N ASN A 253 -4.47 2.03 3.70
CA ASN A 253 -5.70 2.79 3.84
C ASN A 253 -6.77 2.26 2.87
N THR A 254 -7.98 2.01 3.36
CA THR A 254 -9.15 1.73 2.52
C THR A 254 -10.22 2.78 2.80
N PRO A 255 -10.73 3.53 1.79
CA PRO A 255 -10.60 3.25 0.34
C PRO A 255 -9.43 3.94 -0.38
N TRP A 256 -8.65 4.83 0.23
CA TRP A 256 -7.73 5.73 -0.50
C TRP A 256 -6.39 5.12 -0.96
N GLY A 257 -6.06 3.90 -0.54
CA GLY A 257 -4.90 3.15 -1.03
C GLY A 257 -3.53 3.57 -0.50
N GLU A 258 -3.43 4.68 0.25
CA GLU A 258 -2.18 5.13 0.87
C GLU A 258 -1.64 4.06 1.82
N LYS A 259 -0.30 3.93 1.91
CA LYS A 259 0.34 2.95 2.79
C LYS A 259 1.24 3.65 3.79
N VAL A 260 1.30 3.12 5.00
CA VAL A 260 2.30 3.54 5.99
C VAL A 260 3.05 2.33 6.52
N PHE A 261 4.35 2.48 6.62
CA PHE A 261 5.27 1.52 7.22
C PHE A 261 5.72 2.09 8.55
N PHE A 262 5.63 1.32 9.64
CA PHE A 262 6.19 1.71 10.93
C PHE A 262 6.69 0.49 11.70
N GLU A 263 7.75 0.69 12.48
CA GLU A 263 8.29 -0.34 13.37
C GLU A 263 7.51 -0.43 14.69
N PHE A 264 7.48 -1.64 15.28
CA PHE A 264 6.90 -1.89 16.58
C PHE A 264 7.51 -3.13 17.24
N ALA A 265 7.64 -3.10 18.57
CA ALA A 265 8.17 -4.22 19.33
C ALA A 265 7.20 -5.43 19.28
N PRO A 266 7.72 -6.66 19.07
CA PRO A 266 6.92 -7.88 19.15
C PRO A 266 6.37 -8.06 20.57
N GLY A 267 5.30 -8.84 20.72
CA GLY A 267 4.57 -8.92 21.98
C GLY A 267 3.62 -7.74 22.11
N SER A 268 3.99 -6.58 22.64
CA SER A 268 3.06 -5.43 22.69
C SER A 268 3.80 -4.11 22.61
N ASP A 269 3.27 -3.20 21.79
CA ASP A 269 3.79 -1.85 21.63
C ASP A 269 2.64 -0.83 21.51
N MET A 270 2.96 0.43 21.75
CA MET A 270 2.07 1.57 21.57
C MET A 270 2.63 2.48 20.47
N VAL A 271 1.84 2.75 19.44
CA VAL A 271 2.19 3.66 18.35
C VAL A 271 1.11 4.74 18.22
N ALA A 272 1.48 5.96 17.86
CA ALA A 272 0.46 6.95 17.46
C ALA A 272 -0.28 6.41 16.24
N LYS A 273 -1.61 6.56 16.18
CA LYS A 273 -2.36 6.13 14.99
C LYS A 273 -1.85 6.92 13.77
N PRO A 274 -1.14 6.27 12.82
CA PRO A 274 -0.38 6.97 11.79
C PRO A 274 -1.17 7.20 10.50
N LEU A 275 -2.32 6.55 10.34
CA LEU A 275 -3.08 6.53 9.09
C LEU A 275 -4.59 6.55 9.33
N HIS A 276 -5.32 7.24 8.44
CA HIS A 276 -6.78 7.32 8.42
C HIS A 276 -7.41 6.08 7.77
N VAL A 277 -7.27 4.91 8.41
CA VAL A 277 -7.61 3.60 7.81
C VAL A 277 -9.10 3.33 7.55
N SER A 278 -10.01 4.21 7.95
CA SER A 278 -11.45 4.04 7.72
C SER A 278 -12.18 5.39 7.73
N PRO A 279 -13.10 5.65 6.79
CA PRO A 279 -13.92 6.85 6.80
C PRO A 279 -14.87 6.99 8.00
N PHE A 280 -14.97 5.97 8.86
CA PHE A 280 -15.79 6.02 10.07
C PHE A 280 -14.94 6.07 11.34
N MET A 281 -13.65 6.43 11.22
CA MET A 281 -12.68 6.40 12.30
C MET A 281 -11.60 7.49 12.14
N ASP A 282 -11.64 8.54 12.96
CA ASP A 282 -10.66 9.64 12.95
C ASP A 282 -9.21 9.18 13.17
N MET A 283 -8.21 10.04 12.92
CA MET A 283 -6.80 9.74 13.17
C MET A 283 -6.36 9.89 14.63
N ILE A 284 -7.26 10.26 15.53
CA ILE A 284 -6.93 10.63 16.90
C ILE A 284 -6.73 9.37 17.74
N GLY A 285 -5.74 9.44 18.63
CA GLY A 285 -5.41 8.37 19.57
C GLY A 285 -4.27 7.47 19.09
N ASN A 286 -4.11 6.37 19.82
CA ASN A 286 -2.97 5.49 19.74
C ASN A 286 -3.42 4.08 19.37
N TRP A 287 -2.56 3.32 18.69
CA TRP A 287 -2.73 1.90 18.50
C TRP A 287 -1.88 1.13 19.49
N LYS A 288 -2.53 0.30 20.30
CA LYS A 288 -1.84 -0.79 20.99
C LYS A 288 -1.82 -1.98 20.05
N ILE A 289 -0.64 -2.27 19.51
CA ILE A 289 -0.39 -3.38 18.60
C ILE A 289 0.26 -4.53 19.36
N HIS A 290 -0.16 -5.75 19.05
CA HIS A 290 0.41 -7.00 19.57
C HIS A 290 0.62 -7.92 18.38
N ALA A 291 1.80 -8.53 18.29
CA ALA A 291 2.08 -9.61 17.35
C ALA A 291 2.83 -10.71 18.09
N SER A 292 2.31 -11.93 18.03
CA SER A 292 3.02 -13.12 18.49
C SER A 292 4.10 -13.51 17.49
N GLU A 293 5.16 -14.16 17.96
CA GLU A 293 6.13 -14.80 17.08
C GLU A 293 5.45 -15.88 16.22
N PRO A 294 5.74 -15.97 14.91
CA PRO A 294 5.07 -16.90 14.02
C PRO A 294 5.53 -18.35 14.23
N GLY A 295 4.70 -19.14 14.91
CA GLY A 295 4.88 -20.58 15.12
C GLY A 295 3.75 -21.42 14.50
N ASP A 296 3.20 -22.37 15.25
CA ASP A 296 2.00 -23.11 14.80
C ASP A 296 0.73 -22.26 14.85
N ASN A 297 0.74 -21.18 15.62
CA ASN A 297 -0.34 -20.20 15.68
C ASN A 297 0.24 -18.80 15.51
N ILE A 298 -0.53 -17.92 14.87
CA ILE A 298 -0.26 -16.50 14.77
C ILE A 298 -1.43 -15.75 15.39
N PHE A 299 -1.10 -14.82 16.28
CA PHE A 299 -2.04 -13.88 16.86
C PHE A 299 -1.54 -12.45 16.67
N ILE A 300 -2.37 -11.62 16.03
CA ILE A 300 -2.13 -10.18 15.91
C ILE A 300 -3.35 -9.46 16.45
N SER A 301 -3.16 -8.42 17.26
CA SER A 301 -4.25 -7.54 17.67
C SER A 301 -3.86 -6.08 17.57
N ILE A 302 -4.78 -5.25 17.08
CA ILE A 302 -4.66 -3.80 17.05
C ILE A 302 -5.88 -3.24 17.76
N SER A 303 -5.67 -2.53 18.87
CA SER A 303 -6.72 -1.82 19.58
C SER A 303 -6.48 -0.31 19.56
N VAL A 304 -7.55 0.47 19.41
CA VAL A 304 -7.49 1.93 19.39
C VAL A 304 -7.73 2.46 20.79
N GLN A 305 -6.79 3.24 21.31
CA GLN A 305 -6.93 4.03 22.52
C GLN A 305 -7.21 5.48 22.14
N HIS A 306 -8.47 5.90 22.24
CA HIS A 306 -8.86 7.26 21.91
C HIS A 306 -9.10 8.08 23.19
N PRO A 307 -8.65 9.35 23.26
CA PRO A 307 -8.77 10.18 24.46
C PRO A 307 -10.22 10.32 24.95
N THR A 308 -11.16 10.60 24.04
CA THR A 308 -12.59 10.77 24.36
C THR A 308 -13.39 9.46 24.37
N LEU A 309 -13.19 8.58 23.39
CA LEU A 309 -14.02 7.37 23.22
C LEU A 309 -13.52 6.18 24.06
N GLY A 310 -12.28 6.21 24.55
CA GLY A 310 -11.62 5.09 25.23
C GLY A 310 -11.22 3.98 24.25
N ASN A 311 -11.15 2.75 24.76
CA ASN A 311 -10.83 1.56 23.95
C ASN A 311 -12.06 1.07 23.18
N TYR A 312 -12.42 1.78 22.11
CA TYR A 312 -13.69 1.54 21.42
C TYR A 312 -13.60 0.60 20.22
N PHE A 313 -12.38 0.29 19.75
CA PHE A 313 -12.18 -0.56 18.58
C PHE A 313 -11.03 -1.54 18.81
N ILE A 314 -11.23 -2.79 18.40
CA ILE A 314 -10.20 -3.82 18.34
C ILE A 314 -10.37 -4.67 17.09
N ALA A 315 -9.27 -4.93 16.40
CA ALA A 315 -9.16 -5.92 15.35
C ALA A 315 -8.18 -7.01 15.78
N THR A 316 -8.56 -8.27 15.62
CA THR A 316 -7.72 -9.43 15.96
C THR A 316 -7.65 -10.40 14.80
N LEU A 317 -6.45 -10.83 14.43
CA LEU A 317 -6.19 -11.97 13.58
C LEU A 317 -5.78 -13.16 14.46
N SER A 318 -6.45 -14.29 14.29
CA SER A 318 -6.07 -15.56 14.90
C SER A 318 -5.99 -16.62 13.82
N ALA A 319 -4.81 -17.16 13.56
CA ALA A 319 -4.59 -18.12 12.49
C ALA A 319 -3.73 -19.29 12.95
N LYS A 320 -4.00 -20.48 12.39
CA LYS A 320 -3.24 -21.70 12.62
C LYS A 320 -2.47 -22.06 11.37
N ARG A 321 -1.26 -22.58 11.56
CA ARG A 321 -0.42 -23.10 10.48
C ARG A 321 -1.12 -24.29 9.82
N VAL A 322 -1.07 -24.33 8.51
CA VAL A 322 -1.57 -25.44 7.71
C VAL A 322 -0.42 -26.42 7.48
N HIS A 323 -0.39 -27.51 8.25
CA HIS A 323 0.56 -28.61 8.04
C HIS A 323 0.04 -29.47 6.89
N SER A 324 0.61 -29.28 5.70
CA SER A 324 0.19 -30.01 4.50
C SER A 324 0.65 -31.48 4.61
N SER A 325 -0.26 -32.41 4.93
CA SER A 325 0.08 -33.82 5.12
C SER A 325 0.21 -34.63 3.82
N THR A 326 -0.35 -34.19 2.70
CA THR A 326 -0.27 -34.92 1.43
C THR A 326 -0.73 -34.04 0.27
N THR A 327 0.02 -34.07 -0.84
CA THR A 327 -0.24 -33.41 -2.13
C THR A 327 -0.08 -31.87 -2.13
N SER A 328 0.77 -31.41 -3.04
CA SER A 328 1.11 -30.00 -3.31
C SER A 328 -0.07 -29.02 -3.20
N LEU A 329 -0.16 -28.28 -2.10
CA LEU A 329 -1.06 -27.13 -2.00
C LEU A 329 -0.64 -26.11 -3.05
N ASN A 330 -1.47 -25.98 -4.10
CA ASN A 330 -1.30 -24.93 -5.10
C ASN A 330 -1.70 -23.59 -4.47
N MET A 331 -0.72 -22.69 -4.29
CA MET A 331 -0.94 -21.37 -3.68
C MET A 331 -1.99 -20.54 -4.44
N GLU A 332 -1.99 -20.60 -5.78
CA GLU A 332 -2.96 -19.89 -6.63
C GLU A 332 -4.39 -20.30 -6.28
N LYS A 333 -4.63 -21.61 -6.11
CA LYS A 333 -5.94 -22.15 -5.71
C LYS A 333 -6.27 -21.81 -4.26
N TYR A 334 -5.28 -21.89 -3.38
CA TYR A 334 -5.47 -21.64 -1.94
C TYR A 334 -5.89 -20.19 -1.66
N PHE A 335 -5.31 -19.23 -2.38
CA PHE A 335 -5.62 -17.81 -2.27
C PHE A 335 -6.65 -17.29 -3.28
N TRP A 336 -7.26 -18.18 -4.06
CA TRP A 336 -8.19 -17.79 -5.13
C TRP A 336 -9.32 -16.88 -4.59
N LEU A 337 -9.39 -15.65 -5.13
CA LEU A 337 -10.35 -14.59 -4.75
C LEU A 337 -10.26 -14.14 -3.28
N MET A 338 -9.20 -14.48 -2.57
CA MET A 338 -9.04 -14.11 -1.16
C MET A 338 -8.97 -12.59 -0.97
N PRO A 339 -8.16 -11.82 -1.73
CA PRO A 339 -8.15 -10.35 -1.64
C PRO A 339 -9.52 -9.72 -2.00
N HIS A 340 -10.20 -10.20 -3.04
CA HIS A 340 -11.55 -9.75 -3.41
C HIS A 340 -12.56 -9.93 -2.28
N LYS A 341 -12.49 -11.09 -1.61
CA LYS A 341 -13.35 -11.38 -0.46
C LYS A 341 -13.08 -10.40 0.69
N VAL A 342 -11.82 -10.08 0.96
CA VAL A 342 -11.46 -9.07 1.98
C VAL A 342 -12.01 -7.69 1.59
N ALA A 343 -11.81 -7.25 0.35
CA ALA A 343 -12.35 -5.98 -0.16
C ALA A 343 -13.87 -5.91 -0.01
N ALA A 344 -14.59 -6.91 -0.53
CA ALA A 344 -16.05 -6.97 -0.48
C ALA A 344 -16.58 -6.91 0.96
N LEU A 345 -15.93 -7.60 1.89
CA LEU A 345 -16.30 -7.57 3.31
C LEU A 345 -16.06 -6.22 3.97
N ILE A 346 -14.95 -5.54 3.65
CA ILE A 346 -14.67 -4.19 4.15
C ILE A 346 -15.73 -3.21 3.65
N TYR A 347 -16.02 -3.20 2.35
CA TYR A 347 -17.04 -2.32 1.77
C TYR A 347 -18.44 -2.64 2.30
N TRP A 348 -18.79 -3.91 2.46
CA TRP A 348 -20.07 -4.31 3.05
C TRP A 348 -20.24 -3.79 4.48
N GLN A 349 -19.18 -3.84 5.29
CA GLN A 349 -19.21 -3.30 6.66
C GLN A 349 -19.22 -1.77 6.68
N ALA A 350 -18.57 -1.11 5.74
CA ALA A 350 -18.68 0.33 5.55
C ALA A 350 -20.12 0.76 5.26
N VAL A 351 -20.81 0.09 4.33
CA VAL A 351 -22.23 0.33 4.02
C VAL A 351 -23.12 0.10 5.24
N LYS A 352 -22.87 -0.97 6.02
CA LYS A 352 -23.61 -1.23 7.27
C LYS A 352 -23.43 -0.11 8.31
N LEU A 353 -22.23 0.44 8.45
CA LEU A 353 -21.97 1.55 9.37
C LEU A 353 -22.65 2.85 8.90
N TRP A 354 -22.62 3.09 7.59
CA TRP A 354 -23.34 4.20 6.98
C TRP A 354 -24.85 4.11 7.22
N TRP A 355 -25.46 2.93 7.00
CA TRP A 355 -26.87 2.70 7.34
C TRP A 355 -27.19 2.83 8.83
N LYS A 356 -26.20 2.64 9.72
CA LYS A 356 -26.31 2.88 11.16
C LYS A 356 -26.09 4.36 11.53
N ASN A 357 -26.03 5.27 10.56
CA ASN A 357 -25.79 6.70 10.75
C ASN A 357 -24.49 7.02 11.49
N VAL A 358 -23.44 6.22 11.31
CA VAL A 358 -22.12 6.56 11.84
C VAL A 358 -21.53 7.70 11.00
N PRO A 359 -21.03 8.78 11.62
CA PRO A 359 -20.49 9.93 10.90
C PRO A 359 -19.36 9.54 9.94
N PHE A 360 -19.47 10.02 8.70
CA PHE A 360 -18.41 9.94 7.71
C PHE A 360 -17.38 11.05 7.95
N ILE A 361 -16.11 10.68 7.99
CA ILE A 361 -14.97 11.56 8.17
C ILE A 361 -14.19 11.54 6.86
N GLY A 362 -14.05 12.70 6.23
CA GLY A 362 -13.30 12.85 4.98
C GLY A 362 -11.82 12.54 5.16
N HIS A 363 -11.12 12.28 4.06
CA HIS A 363 -9.67 12.07 4.12
C HIS A 363 -8.98 13.34 4.63
N PRO A 364 -8.06 13.25 5.60
CA PRO A 364 -7.41 14.42 6.19
C PRO A 364 -6.61 15.24 5.16
N LYS A 365 -6.17 14.63 4.05
CA LYS A 365 -5.50 15.34 2.94
C LYS A 365 -6.29 16.55 2.41
N TYR A 366 -7.62 16.56 2.52
CA TYR A 366 -8.45 17.66 2.04
C TYR A 366 -8.66 18.78 3.08
N SER A 367 -8.46 18.50 4.37
CA SER A 367 -8.68 19.47 5.45
C SER A 367 -7.40 19.96 6.11
N ASN A 368 -6.37 19.10 6.19
CA ASN A 368 -5.10 19.37 6.83
C ASN A 368 -3.95 18.79 6.00
N PRO A 369 -3.21 19.62 5.22
CA PRO A 369 -2.07 19.16 4.44
C PRO A 369 -0.92 18.59 5.28
N SER A 370 -0.73 19.05 6.52
CA SER A 370 0.34 18.61 7.42
C SER A 370 -0.03 17.38 8.27
N TYR A 371 -1.13 16.68 7.95
CA TYR A 371 -1.61 15.55 8.76
C TYR A 371 -0.57 14.42 8.93
N ARG A 372 0.36 14.27 7.98
CA ARG A 372 1.48 13.30 8.06
C ARG A 372 2.54 13.74 9.07
N ASP A 373 2.85 15.02 9.10
CA ASP A 373 3.82 15.59 10.04
C ASP A 373 3.25 15.56 11.47
N ASP A 374 1.96 15.84 11.62
CA ASP A 374 1.24 15.72 12.89
C ASP A 374 1.22 14.26 13.39
N ALA A 375 1.03 13.29 12.49
CA ALA A 375 1.10 11.87 12.82
C ALA A 375 2.52 11.43 13.22
N SER A 376 3.53 11.92 12.50
CA SER A 376 4.95 11.67 12.80
C SER A 376 5.36 12.24 14.16
N SER A 377 4.95 13.47 14.44
CA SER A 377 5.24 14.18 15.69
C SER A 377 4.64 13.44 16.89
N ARG A 378 3.37 13.04 16.81
CA ARG A 378 2.73 12.20 17.86
C ARG A 378 3.43 10.86 18.03
N CYS A 379 3.93 10.25 16.96
CA CYS A 379 4.65 8.98 17.03
C CYS A 379 5.96 9.14 17.83
N ASN A 380 6.67 10.24 17.61
CA ASN A 380 7.90 10.58 18.34
C ASN A 380 7.62 10.91 19.82
N GLU A 381 6.52 11.58 20.13
CA GLU A 381 6.13 11.92 21.52
C GLU A 381 5.82 10.68 22.37
N ILE A 382 5.12 9.69 21.79
CA ILE A 382 4.73 8.47 22.52
C ILE A 382 5.95 7.57 22.77
N CYS A 383 6.99 7.67 21.95
CA CYS A 383 8.10 6.73 21.92
C CYS A 383 9.45 7.39 21.62
N PRO A 384 10.12 8.00 22.62
CA PRO A 384 11.57 8.04 22.60
C PRO A 384 12.03 6.58 22.68
N LEU A 385 12.50 5.99 21.58
CA LEU A 385 12.97 4.62 21.62
C LEU A 385 14.15 4.51 22.59
N ARG A 386 13.83 3.84 23.69
CA ARG A 386 14.64 3.15 24.68
C ARG A 386 16.02 2.77 24.13
N ILE A 387 17.03 3.62 24.35
CA ILE A 387 18.44 3.24 24.25
C ILE A 387 18.63 2.04 25.17
N ASN A 388 19.11 0.94 24.62
CA ASN A 388 19.37 -0.29 25.35
C ASN A 388 20.33 0.01 26.51
N ARG A 389 19.82 -0.09 27.74
CA ARG A 389 20.56 0.02 29.00
C ARG A 389 21.40 -1.26 29.23
N ARG A 390 22.27 -1.61 28.28
CA ARG A 390 23.25 -2.71 28.38
C ARG A 390 24.65 -2.38 27.83
N GLN A 391 24.88 -1.17 27.28
CA GLN A 391 26.22 -0.68 26.94
C GLN A 391 26.70 0.52 27.79
N SER A 392 26.06 0.86 28.92
CA SER A 392 26.48 2.02 29.72
C SER A 392 27.65 1.77 30.68
N ASN A 393 28.47 0.72 30.50
CA ASN A 393 29.66 0.56 31.34
C ASN A 393 31.00 0.58 30.59
N LYS A 394 31.02 0.76 29.27
CA LYS A 394 32.27 1.07 28.54
C LYS A 394 31.98 1.85 27.26
N LEU A 395 31.64 3.13 27.36
CA LEU A 395 32.20 4.13 26.46
C LEU A 395 32.05 5.53 27.07
N ASN A 396 33.14 6.27 26.96
CA ASN A 396 33.36 7.58 27.52
C ASN A 396 32.32 8.63 27.07
N GLN A 397 32.19 9.61 27.94
CA GLN A 397 31.64 10.94 27.73
C GLN A 397 31.98 11.50 26.33
N ASN A 398 30.92 11.83 25.58
CA ASN A 398 30.82 12.73 24.42
C ASN A 398 30.08 12.09 23.24
N SER A 399 28.75 12.05 23.34
CA SER A 399 27.88 12.14 22.16
C SER A 399 26.53 12.69 22.60
N ASN A 400 26.08 13.75 21.91
CA ASN A 400 24.71 14.25 22.01
C ASN A 400 23.77 13.05 21.82
N GLY A 401 22.91 12.79 22.81
CA GLY A 401 21.93 11.72 22.73
C GLY A 401 20.91 12.02 21.63
N GLU A 402 21.18 11.60 20.41
CA GLU A 402 20.20 11.60 19.33
C GLU A 402 19.10 10.60 19.73
N SER A 403 17.96 11.15 20.15
CA SER A 403 16.71 10.40 20.26
C SER A 403 16.37 9.88 18.86
N ARG A 404 16.69 8.62 18.58
CA ARG A 404 16.33 7.99 17.30
C ARG A 404 14.81 8.01 17.19
N THR A 405 14.31 8.78 16.22
CA THR A 405 12.88 8.85 15.89
C THR A 405 12.43 7.49 15.39
N ARG A 406 11.22 7.08 15.76
CA ARG A 406 10.66 5.80 15.30
C ARG A 406 10.54 5.83 13.79
N TRP A 407 11.06 4.81 13.11
CA TRP A 407 11.02 4.75 11.66
C TRP A 407 9.57 4.65 11.16
N CYS A 408 9.13 5.64 10.39
CA CYS A 408 7.80 5.69 9.79
C CYS A 408 7.85 6.28 8.38
N ILE A 409 7.34 5.55 7.38
CA ILE A 409 7.37 5.97 5.97
C ILE A 409 5.97 5.88 5.37
N TRP A 410 5.50 6.97 4.78
CA TRP A 410 4.29 7.00 3.97
C TRP A 410 4.61 6.71 2.52
N ARG A 411 3.70 6.01 1.85
CA ARG A 411 3.67 5.88 0.40
C ARG A 411 2.29 6.29 -0.10
N ASP A 412 2.30 7.20 -1.07
CA ASP A 412 1.09 7.60 -1.77
C ASP A 412 0.52 6.45 -2.60
N ALA A 413 -0.80 6.46 -2.76
CA ALA A 413 -1.47 5.61 -3.72
C ALA A 413 -1.28 6.20 -5.11
N GLU A 414 -0.90 5.37 -6.08
CA GLU A 414 -1.01 5.74 -7.48
C GLU A 414 -2.49 5.75 -7.86
N TRP A 415 -2.93 6.85 -8.47
CA TRP A 415 -4.32 6.99 -8.90
C TRP A 415 -4.49 6.39 -10.30
N PRO A 416 -5.56 5.62 -10.57
CA PRO A 416 -6.63 5.20 -9.66
C PRO A 416 -6.22 4.01 -8.77
N TRP A 417 -6.62 4.05 -7.50
CA TRP A 417 -6.20 3.08 -6.47
C TRP A 417 -7.05 1.79 -6.41
N ALA A 418 -7.80 1.46 -7.47
CA ALA A 418 -8.86 0.43 -7.45
C ALA A 418 -8.48 -0.93 -8.05
#